data_AF-A0A1U7EBT0-F1
#
_entry.id   AF-A0A1U7EBT0-F1
#
_cell.length_a   1.000
_cell.length_b   1.000
_cell.length_c   1.000
_cell.angle_alpha   90.00
_cell.angle_beta   90.00
_cell.angle_gamma   90.00
#
_symmetry.space_group_name_H-M   'P 1'
#
loop_
_entity.id
_entity.type
_entity.pdbx_description
1 polymer ?
#
loop_
_entity_poly.entity_id
_entity_poly.type
_entity_poly.pdbx_seq_one_letter_code
_entity_poly.pdbx_strand_id
1 'polypeptide(L)'
;MTYPIEKQLLAINQQPLRKSLCIIAHESGNPNNVGANSLANEIAYMRRHAHQAFVSHWVGGGGKIIQLAKVGLVQWGAGPYANPYAYAQVELARTTNLATFNKDYAAYVWLLRQLAIEAGLPVTLNTGYNLAEPGIKTHSWISKHIGGTTHVDPDGYLASWGISMAQFKQDIETPTLTNRYLLHLVVKGDTLWSLARKNQVSVADLKRWNSLSSDFILIGQILKVKAL
;
A
#
# COMPACT_ATOMS: atom_id res chain seq x y z
N MET A 1 -16.58 0.20 2.10
CA MET A 1 -16.09 1.37 1.33
C MET A 1 -15.64 0.89 -0.03
N THR A 2 -15.89 1.65 -1.10
CA THR A 2 -15.51 1.34 -2.49
C THR A 2 -14.72 2.50 -3.06
N TYR A 3 -13.71 2.23 -3.89
CA TYR A 3 -12.89 3.27 -4.53
C TYR A 3 -13.06 3.22 -6.04
N PRO A 4 -13.31 4.36 -6.72
CA PRO A 4 -13.34 4.40 -8.17
C PRO A 4 -11.94 4.14 -8.73
N ILE A 5 -11.87 3.39 -9.83
CA ILE A 5 -10.63 3.12 -10.56
C ILE A 5 -10.67 3.90 -11.86
N GLU A 6 -9.78 4.88 -11.99
CA GLU A 6 -9.62 5.65 -13.23
C GLU A 6 -8.72 4.89 -14.21
N LYS A 7 -9.24 4.54 -15.37
CA LYS A 7 -8.48 3.82 -16.40
C LYS A 7 -7.81 4.81 -17.34
N GLN A 8 -6.49 4.82 -17.35
CA GLN A 8 -5.67 5.61 -18.26
C GLN A 8 -4.62 4.75 -18.97
N LEU A 9 -5.06 3.64 -19.56
CA LEU A 9 -4.21 2.59 -20.10
C LEU A 9 -3.14 3.12 -21.08
N LEU A 10 -1.93 2.60 -20.93
CA LEU A 10 -0.80 2.85 -21.82
C LEU A 10 -0.99 2.10 -23.14
N ALA A 11 -0.53 2.70 -24.24
CA ALA A 11 -0.43 2.05 -25.54
C ALA A 11 0.82 1.14 -25.58
N ILE A 12 0.77 0.02 -24.87
CA ILE A 12 1.86 -0.96 -24.76
C ILE A 12 1.39 -2.35 -25.16
N ASN A 13 2.30 -3.14 -25.73
CA ASN A 13 2.04 -4.54 -26.03
C ASN A 13 2.40 -5.40 -24.81
N GLN A 14 1.40 -6.02 -24.17
CA GLN A 14 1.61 -6.91 -23.03
C GLN A 14 1.47 -8.38 -23.45
N GLN A 15 2.38 -9.21 -22.96
CA GLN A 15 2.35 -10.65 -23.22
C GLN A 15 1.35 -11.36 -22.29
N PRO A 16 0.81 -12.53 -22.68
CA PRO A 16 0.03 -13.36 -21.78
C PRO A 16 0.84 -13.81 -20.55
N LEU A 17 0.17 -13.95 -19.41
CA LEU A 17 0.77 -14.59 -18.24
C LEU A 17 1.00 -16.07 -18.50
N ARG A 18 2.01 -16.65 -17.84
CA ARG A 18 2.16 -18.11 -17.78
C ARG A 18 1.07 -18.73 -16.91
N LYS A 19 0.76 -18.09 -15.78
CA LYS A 19 -0.35 -18.45 -14.89
C LYS A 19 -0.67 -17.27 -13.97
N SER A 20 -1.94 -17.05 -13.64
CA SER A 20 -2.32 -16.10 -12.59
C SER A 20 -2.06 -16.73 -11.22
N LEU A 21 -1.03 -16.27 -10.50
CA LEU A 21 -0.68 -16.80 -9.16
C LEU A 21 -0.60 -15.74 -8.08
N CYS A 22 -0.29 -14.50 -8.42
CA CYS A 22 -0.14 -13.47 -7.40
C CYS A 22 -0.60 -12.07 -7.81
N ILE A 23 -0.88 -11.25 -6.78
CA ILE A 23 -0.87 -9.79 -6.85
C ILE A 23 0.40 -9.32 -6.17
N ILE A 24 1.13 -8.36 -6.74
CA ILE A 24 2.36 -7.85 -6.12
C ILE A 24 2.14 -6.44 -5.59
N ALA A 25 2.39 -6.29 -4.30
CA ALA A 25 2.32 -5.05 -3.54
C ALA A 25 3.68 -4.34 -3.60
N HIS A 26 3.69 -3.14 -4.16
CA HIS A 26 4.85 -2.27 -4.30
C HIS A 26 4.65 -0.91 -3.63
N GLU A 27 5.75 -0.17 -3.53
CA GLU A 27 5.78 1.24 -3.17
C GLU A 27 6.87 1.94 -4.00
N SER A 28 6.62 3.19 -4.39
CA SER A 28 7.37 3.92 -5.43
C SER A 28 8.87 4.06 -5.19
N GLY A 29 9.34 3.90 -3.95
CA GLY A 29 10.76 3.88 -3.65
C GLY A 29 11.44 5.25 -3.77
N ASN A 30 10.70 6.32 -4.08
CA ASN A 30 11.25 7.62 -4.41
C ASN A 30 11.11 8.62 -3.24
N PRO A 31 12.12 8.75 -2.36
CA PRO A 31 12.06 9.67 -1.22
C PRO A 31 11.99 11.15 -1.62
N ASN A 32 12.34 11.48 -2.87
CA ASN A 32 12.29 12.85 -3.38
C ASN A 32 10.90 13.21 -3.94
N ASN A 33 10.03 12.23 -4.18
CA ASN A 33 8.70 12.42 -4.75
C ASN A 33 7.60 12.11 -3.72
N VAL A 34 7.45 13.00 -2.75
CA VAL A 34 6.54 12.83 -1.59
C VAL A 34 5.47 13.93 -1.46
N GLY A 35 5.49 14.89 -2.38
CA GLY A 35 4.60 16.06 -2.34
C GLY A 35 3.18 15.78 -2.83
N ALA A 36 2.34 16.83 -2.87
CA ALA A 36 0.95 16.74 -3.32
C ALA A 36 0.78 16.17 -4.75
N ASN A 37 1.80 16.32 -5.60
CA ASN A 37 1.84 15.83 -6.97
C ASN A 37 2.53 14.48 -7.13
N SER A 38 2.88 13.78 -6.03
CA SER A 38 3.67 12.55 -6.08
C SER A 38 3.11 11.53 -7.07
N LEU A 39 1.82 11.20 -6.93
CA LEU A 39 1.13 10.29 -7.85
C LEU A 39 1.22 10.74 -9.31
N ALA A 40 0.97 12.02 -9.59
CA ALA A 40 1.01 12.53 -10.96
C ALA A 40 2.42 12.43 -11.57
N ASN A 41 3.45 12.69 -10.77
CA ASN A 41 4.84 12.59 -11.18
C ASN A 41 5.24 11.13 -11.50
N GLU A 42 4.83 10.17 -10.67
CA GLU A 42 5.08 8.74 -10.91
C GLU A 42 4.41 8.26 -12.19
N ILE A 43 3.14 8.62 -12.39
CA ILE A 43 2.39 8.28 -13.60
C ILE A 43 3.07 8.87 -14.83
N ALA A 44 3.47 10.14 -14.78
CA ALA A 44 4.15 10.80 -15.88
C ALA A 44 5.52 10.15 -16.17
N TYR A 45 6.24 9.73 -15.14
CA TYR A 45 7.52 9.02 -15.29
C TYR A 45 7.31 7.65 -15.94
N MET A 46 6.37 6.84 -15.43
CA MET A 46 6.09 5.52 -15.98
C MET A 46 5.61 5.61 -17.43
N ARG A 47 4.79 6.62 -17.79
CA ARG A 47 4.39 6.86 -19.20
C ARG A 47 5.58 7.02 -20.13
N ARG A 48 6.64 7.72 -19.70
CA ARG A 48 7.86 7.93 -20.51
C ARG A 48 8.78 6.70 -20.55
N HIS A 49 8.74 5.87 -19.51
CA HIS A 49 9.70 4.77 -19.30
C HIS A 49 9.04 3.38 -19.32
N ALA A 50 7.81 3.25 -19.82
CA ALA A 50 7.06 2.00 -19.84
C ALA A 50 7.75 0.86 -20.62
N HIS A 51 8.69 1.20 -21.51
CA HIS A 51 9.53 0.24 -22.22
C HIS A 51 10.58 -0.44 -21.33
N GLN A 52 10.87 0.11 -20.14
CA GLN A 52 11.83 -0.42 -19.17
C GLN A 52 11.12 -1.13 -18.02
N ALA A 53 10.13 -0.47 -17.43
CA ALA A 53 9.36 -0.97 -16.30
C ALA A 53 7.97 -0.33 -16.28
N PHE A 54 6.97 -1.12 -15.93
CA PHE A 54 5.61 -0.64 -15.71
C PHE A 54 4.83 -1.62 -14.83
N VAL A 55 3.86 -1.07 -14.10
CA VAL A 55 2.92 -1.82 -13.26
C VAL A 55 1.48 -1.60 -13.72
N SER A 56 0.55 -2.40 -13.21
CA SER A 56 -0.87 -2.28 -13.58
C SER A 56 -1.54 -1.05 -12.97
N HIS A 57 -1.24 -0.74 -11.70
CA HIS A 57 -1.96 0.28 -10.95
C HIS A 57 -1.04 1.13 -10.09
N TRP A 58 -1.48 2.36 -9.86
CA TRP A 58 -0.95 3.27 -8.86
C TRP A 58 -2.05 3.72 -7.90
N VAL A 59 -1.70 3.80 -6.62
CA VAL A 59 -2.53 4.37 -5.57
C VAL A 59 -1.81 5.55 -4.94
N GLY A 60 -2.51 6.68 -4.76
CA GLY A 60 -1.90 7.86 -4.17
C GLY A 60 -2.81 9.09 -4.19
N GLY A 61 -2.29 10.22 -3.71
CA GLY A 61 -2.93 11.52 -3.90
C GLY A 61 -4.28 11.66 -3.19
N GLY A 62 -4.48 10.95 -2.08
CA GLY A 62 -5.66 11.02 -1.22
C GLY A 62 -6.70 9.93 -1.48
N GLY A 63 -6.26 8.73 -1.84
CA GLY A 63 -7.09 7.55 -2.10
C GLY A 63 -7.46 7.37 -3.57
N LYS A 64 -6.79 8.04 -4.50
CA LYS A 64 -7.03 7.86 -5.94
C LYS A 64 -6.38 6.55 -6.40
N ILE A 65 -7.04 5.89 -7.33
CA ILE A 65 -6.54 4.67 -7.98
C ILE A 65 -6.53 4.89 -9.49
N ILE A 66 -5.35 4.74 -10.10
CA ILE A 66 -5.17 4.87 -11.54
C ILE A 66 -4.68 3.54 -12.10
N GLN A 67 -5.39 2.99 -13.08
CA GLN A 67 -4.98 1.83 -13.85
C GLN A 67 -4.25 2.28 -15.12
N LEU A 68 -3.03 1.80 -15.32
CA LEU A 68 -2.16 2.16 -16.45
C LEU A 68 -1.83 0.98 -17.37
N ALA A 69 -1.93 -0.26 -16.89
CA ALA A 69 -1.78 -1.44 -17.74
C ALA A 69 -2.91 -2.45 -17.49
N LYS A 70 -3.17 -3.31 -18.48
CA LYS A 70 -4.17 -4.36 -18.37
C LYS A 70 -3.69 -5.38 -17.34
N VAL A 71 -4.60 -5.79 -16.46
CA VAL A 71 -4.40 -6.94 -15.57
C VAL A 71 -4.50 -8.25 -16.35
N GLY A 72 -4.02 -9.34 -15.78
CA GLY A 72 -4.03 -10.66 -16.44
C GLY A 72 -3.04 -10.79 -17.61
N LEU A 73 -2.20 -9.77 -17.84
CA LEU A 73 -1.11 -9.75 -18.80
C LEU A 73 0.18 -9.31 -18.11
N VAL A 74 1.34 -9.69 -18.64
CA VAL A 74 2.65 -9.41 -18.04
C VAL A 74 2.85 -7.91 -17.80
N GLN A 75 3.44 -7.60 -16.64
CA GLN A 75 3.94 -6.28 -16.23
C GLN A 75 5.42 -6.43 -15.83
N TRP A 76 6.19 -5.34 -15.85
CA TRP A 76 7.64 -5.37 -15.63
C TRP A 76 8.07 -4.57 -14.39
N GLY A 77 7.56 -4.94 -13.22
CA GLY A 77 7.88 -4.26 -11.95
C GLY A 77 8.52 -5.14 -10.87
N ALA A 78 8.54 -6.47 -11.03
CA ALA A 78 8.92 -7.40 -9.95
C ALA A 78 10.01 -8.43 -10.32
N GLY A 79 10.79 -8.14 -11.36
CA GLY A 79 11.84 -9.04 -11.86
C GLY A 79 11.31 -10.18 -12.75
N PRO A 80 12.18 -10.78 -13.59
CA PRO A 80 11.78 -11.67 -14.68
C PRO A 80 11.12 -12.98 -14.20
N TYR A 81 11.37 -13.39 -12.96
CA TYR A 81 10.85 -14.65 -12.42
C TYR A 81 9.43 -14.53 -11.88
N ALA A 82 9.03 -13.35 -11.37
CA ALA A 82 7.69 -13.11 -10.86
C ALA A 82 6.75 -12.48 -11.90
N ASN A 83 7.29 -11.63 -12.80
CA ASN A 83 6.52 -10.91 -13.82
C ASN A 83 5.54 -11.80 -14.63
N PRO A 84 5.90 -13.03 -15.07
CA PRO A 84 4.99 -13.90 -15.81
C PRO A 84 3.83 -14.48 -15.01
N TYR A 85 3.79 -14.28 -13.69
CA TYR A 85 2.84 -14.88 -12.76
C TYR A 85 1.97 -13.87 -12.00
N ALA A 86 2.30 -12.58 -12.10
CA ALA A 86 1.59 -11.50 -11.45
C ALA A 86 0.35 -11.10 -12.27
N TYR A 87 -0.84 -11.37 -11.75
CA TYR A 87 -2.09 -10.89 -12.34
C TYR A 87 -2.13 -9.35 -12.37
N ALA A 88 -1.68 -8.74 -11.28
CA ALA A 88 -1.54 -7.30 -11.14
C ALA A 88 -0.35 -6.95 -10.22
N GLN A 89 0.31 -5.84 -10.53
CA GLN A 89 1.32 -5.19 -9.71
C GLN A 89 0.83 -3.79 -9.36
N VAL A 90 0.87 -3.42 -8.09
CA VAL A 90 0.25 -2.18 -7.56
C VAL A 90 1.28 -1.37 -6.80
N GLU A 91 1.52 -0.14 -7.25
CA GLU A 91 2.39 0.82 -6.61
C GLU A 91 1.63 1.73 -5.66
N LEU A 92 2.20 1.96 -4.48
CA LEU A 92 1.78 3.00 -3.55
C LEU A 92 2.71 4.22 -3.71
N ALA A 93 2.16 5.37 -4.11
CA ALA A 93 2.93 6.61 -4.19
C ALA A 93 3.25 7.14 -2.79
N ARG A 94 4.47 7.63 -2.58
CA ARG A 94 4.83 8.23 -1.29
C ARG A 94 4.13 9.56 -1.06
N THR A 95 3.81 9.80 0.19
CA THR A 95 3.52 11.12 0.73
C THR A 95 4.25 11.34 2.06
N THR A 96 4.41 12.59 2.48
CA THR A 96 4.74 12.99 3.86
C THR A 96 3.52 13.50 4.62
N ASN A 97 2.36 13.61 3.98
CA ASN A 97 1.13 14.05 4.62
C ASN A 97 0.35 12.85 5.17
N LEU A 98 0.15 12.83 6.47
CA LEU A 98 -0.47 11.69 7.15
C LEU A 98 -1.94 11.47 6.78
N ALA A 99 -2.70 12.54 6.54
CA ALA A 99 -4.09 12.42 6.11
C ALA A 99 -4.18 11.83 4.69
N THR A 100 -3.24 12.22 3.83
CA THR A 100 -3.08 11.63 2.49
C THR A 100 -2.69 10.16 2.61
N PHE A 101 -1.69 9.82 3.42
CA PHE A 101 -1.25 8.43 3.64
C PHE A 101 -2.40 7.55 4.12
N ASN A 102 -3.17 7.99 5.11
CA ASN A 102 -4.29 7.20 5.64
C ASN A 102 -5.32 6.85 4.55
N LYS A 103 -5.60 7.79 3.63
CA LYS A 103 -6.51 7.56 2.50
C LYS A 103 -5.89 6.65 1.44
N ASP A 104 -4.62 6.89 1.11
CA ASP A 104 -3.87 6.10 0.12
C ASP A 104 -3.73 4.65 0.57
N TYR A 105 -3.35 4.42 1.82
CA TYR A 105 -3.19 3.08 2.39
C TYR A 105 -4.52 2.31 2.49
N ALA A 106 -5.64 3.00 2.74
CA ALA A 106 -6.97 2.38 2.70
C ALA A 106 -7.37 1.97 1.28
N ALA A 107 -7.15 2.84 0.29
CA ALA A 107 -7.37 2.52 -1.11
C ALA A 107 -6.45 1.38 -1.61
N TYR A 108 -5.20 1.38 -1.16
CA TYR A 108 -4.19 0.40 -1.53
C TYR A 108 -4.53 -1.01 -1.03
N VAL A 109 -4.85 -1.15 0.26
CA VAL A 109 -5.32 -2.44 0.80
C VAL A 109 -6.60 -2.89 0.13
N TRP A 110 -7.58 -1.99 -0.06
CA TRP A 110 -8.80 -2.33 -0.75
C TRP A 110 -8.53 -2.86 -2.17
N LEU A 111 -7.68 -2.18 -2.94
CA LEU A 111 -7.36 -2.55 -4.30
C LEU A 111 -6.63 -3.91 -4.39
N LEU A 112 -5.61 -4.14 -3.55
CA LEU A 112 -4.91 -5.43 -3.50
C LEU A 112 -5.87 -6.59 -3.25
N ARG A 113 -6.81 -6.40 -2.31
CA ARG A 113 -7.85 -7.39 -2.01
C ARG A 113 -8.78 -7.60 -3.19
N GLN A 114 -9.27 -6.52 -3.82
CA GLN A 114 -10.18 -6.62 -4.97
C GLN A 114 -9.52 -7.33 -6.15
N LEU A 115 -8.25 -7.01 -6.46
CA LEU A 115 -7.51 -7.66 -7.54
C LEU A 115 -7.29 -9.15 -7.26
N ALA A 116 -7.02 -9.53 -6.00
CA ALA A 116 -6.92 -10.94 -5.64
C ALA A 116 -8.26 -11.67 -5.85
N ILE A 117 -9.38 -11.06 -5.44
CA ILE A 117 -10.73 -11.60 -5.65
C ILE A 117 -11.05 -11.73 -7.14
N GLU A 118 -10.79 -10.68 -7.93
CA GLU A 118 -10.99 -10.65 -9.38
C GLU A 118 -10.20 -11.76 -10.10
N ALA A 119 -8.98 -12.02 -9.63
CA ALA A 119 -8.10 -13.06 -10.15
C ALA A 119 -8.45 -14.48 -9.65
N GLY A 120 -9.43 -14.63 -8.76
CA GLY A 120 -9.76 -15.91 -8.11
C GLY A 120 -8.68 -16.42 -7.16
N LEU A 121 -7.86 -15.53 -6.58
CA LEU A 121 -6.74 -15.85 -5.70
C LEU A 121 -7.13 -15.70 -4.22
N PRO A 122 -6.50 -16.46 -3.31
CA PRO A 122 -6.66 -16.25 -1.87
C PRO A 122 -6.26 -14.83 -1.46
N VAL A 123 -7.08 -14.17 -0.65
CA VAL A 123 -6.78 -12.85 -0.08
C VAL A 123 -5.89 -13.03 1.15
N THR A 124 -4.67 -13.50 0.93
CA THR A 124 -3.65 -13.72 1.96
C THR A 124 -2.36 -13.00 1.60
N LEU A 125 -1.65 -12.47 2.59
CA LEU A 125 -0.37 -11.77 2.39
C LEU A 125 0.80 -12.69 2.70
N ASN A 126 1.73 -12.79 1.76
CA ASN A 126 3.05 -13.44 1.93
C ASN A 126 2.97 -14.89 2.43
N THR A 127 1.86 -15.59 2.18
CA THR A 127 1.70 -17.00 2.53
C THR A 127 2.75 -17.83 1.80
N GLY A 128 3.38 -18.76 2.52
CA GLY A 128 4.26 -19.73 1.90
C GLY A 128 5.65 -19.21 1.53
N TYR A 129 6.36 -20.01 0.74
CA TYR A 129 7.76 -19.77 0.35
C TYR A 129 8.00 -19.85 -1.16
N ASN A 130 6.95 -20.07 -1.96
CA ASN A 130 7.03 -20.09 -3.42
C ASN A 130 5.68 -19.70 -4.06
N LEU A 131 5.66 -19.47 -5.38
CA LEU A 131 4.45 -19.01 -6.09
C LEU A 131 3.36 -20.08 -6.26
N ALA A 132 3.63 -21.35 -5.95
CA ALA A 132 2.58 -22.38 -5.93
C ALA A 132 1.59 -22.20 -4.77
N GLU A 133 1.92 -21.32 -3.81
CA GLU A 133 1.04 -20.85 -2.74
C GLU A 133 0.49 -19.46 -3.15
N PRO A 134 -0.63 -19.40 -3.90
CA PRO A 134 -1.10 -18.17 -4.51
C PRO A 134 -1.61 -17.15 -3.50
N GLY A 135 -1.62 -15.88 -3.90
CA GLY A 135 -2.17 -14.78 -3.10
C GLY A 135 -1.45 -13.46 -3.33
N ILE A 136 -1.53 -12.55 -2.36
CA ILE A 136 -0.88 -11.24 -2.43
C ILE A 136 0.55 -11.38 -1.88
N LYS A 137 1.54 -10.87 -2.61
CA LYS A 137 2.96 -10.90 -2.24
C LYS A 137 3.52 -9.48 -2.18
N THR A 138 4.39 -9.17 -1.23
CA THR A 138 5.22 -7.95 -1.30
C THR A 138 6.40 -8.15 -2.23
N HIS A 139 6.95 -7.07 -2.79
CA HIS A 139 8.19 -7.16 -3.57
C HIS A 139 9.35 -7.69 -2.73
N SER A 140 9.41 -7.32 -1.44
CA SER A 140 10.29 -7.91 -0.43
C SER A 140 10.21 -9.44 -0.36
N TRP A 141 8.99 -9.99 -0.32
CA TRP A 141 8.79 -11.45 -0.32
C TRP A 141 9.25 -12.07 -1.65
N ILE A 142 8.97 -11.42 -2.79
CA ILE A 142 9.42 -11.87 -4.12
C ILE A 142 10.95 -11.92 -4.19
N SER A 143 11.63 -10.85 -3.78
CA SER A 143 13.08 -10.76 -3.72
C SER A 143 13.68 -11.91 -2.90
N LYS A 144 13.12 -12.17 -1.72
CA LYS A 144 13.61 -13.19 -0.80
C LYS A 144 13.37 -14.63 -1.26
N HIS A 145 12.21 -14.91 -1.86
CA HIS A 145 11.75 -16.28 -2.08
C HIS A 145 11.80 -16.72 -3.55
N ILE A 146 11.70 -15.79 -4.48
CA ILE A 146 11.65 -16.05 -5.92
C ILE A 146 12.93 -15.56 -6.61
N GLY A 147 13.52 -14.45 -6.13
CA GLY A 147 14.71 -13.85 -6.71
C GLY A 147 14.45 -13.13 -8.04
N GLY A 148 15.52 -12.75 -8.74
CA GLY A 148 15.43 -11.94 -9.97
C GLY A 148 15.19 -10.44 -9.72
N THR A 149 15.18 -10.02 -8.46
CA THR A 149 15.08 -8.64 -7.98
C THR A 149 15.71 -8.58 -6.58
N THR A 150 16.15 -7.40 -6.15
CA THR A 150 16.73 -7.15 -4.82
C THR A 150 15.89 -6.16 -3.99
N HIS A 151 14.74 -5.76 -4.51
CA HIS A 151 13.87 -4.76 -3.91
C HIS A 151 13.19 -5.27 -2.64
N VAL A 152 12.84 -4.34 -1.74
CA VAL A 152 12.30 -4.66 -0.40
C VAL A 152 11.02 -3.86 -0.07
N ASP A 153 10.40 -3.23 -1.06
CA ASP A 153 9.11 -2.55 -0.92
C ASP A 153 7.95 -3.54 -0.67
N PRO A 154 6.86 -3.11 -0.01
CA PRO A 154 6.63 -1.79 0.58
C PRO A 154 7.06 -1.71 2.06
N ASP A 155 7.81 -2.69 2.57
CA ASP A 155 8.04 -2.95 3.99
C ASP A 155 8.52 -1.71 4.76
N GLY A 156 9.60 -1.07 4.29
CA GLY A 156 10.21 0.08 4.94
C GLY A 156 9.32 1.32 4.95
N TYR A 157 8.60 1.59 3.86
CA TYR A 157 7.70 2.74 3.79
C TYR A 157 6.50 2.56 4.72
N LEU A 158 5.87 1.39 4.72
CA LEU A 158 4.77 1.09 5.64
C LEU A 158 5.23 1.16 7.10
N ALA A 159 6.42 0.62 7.41
CA ALA A 159 6.98 0.70 8.75
C ALA A 159 7.21 2.15 9.21
N SER A 160 7.61 3.06 8.32
CA SER A 160 7.77 4.49 8.63
C SER A 160 6.47 5.19 9.06
N TRP A 161 5.33 4.61 8.69
CA TRP A 161 4.00 5.04 9.11
C TRP A 161 3.43 4.21 10.26
N GLY A 162 4.25 3.39 10.92
CA GLY A 162 3.82 2.54 12.03
C GLY A 162 3.00 1.32 11.62
N ILE A 163 3.00 0.96 10.33
CA ILE A 163 2.36 -0.25 9.82
C ILE A 163 3.41 -1.36 9.70
N SER A 164 3.40 -2.30 10.66
CA SER A 164 4.24 -3.49 10.58
C SER A 164 3.74 -4.46 9.50
N MET A 165 4.58 -5.37 9.02
CA MET A 165 4.14 -6.42 8.10
C MET A 165 3.07 -7.33 8.71
N ALA A 166 3.05 -7.51 10.03
CA ALA A 166 1.97 -8.22 10.72
C ALA A 166 0.64 -7.44 10.62
N GLN A 167 0.68 -6.12 10.81
CA GLN A 167 -0.51 -5.27 10.65
C GLN A 167 -0.96 -5.25 9.18
N PHE A 168 -0.05 -5.13 8.23
CA PHE A 168 -0.39 -5.15 6.81
C PHE A 168 -0.99 -6.51 6.38
N LYS A 169 -0.45 -7.62 6.89
CA LYS A 169 -1.03 -8.96 6.71
C LYS A 169 -2.46 -9.03 7.24
N GLN A 170 -2.66 -8.57 8.47
CA GLN A 170 -3.99 -8.53 9.08
C GLN A 170 -4.96 -7.72 8.21
N ASP A 171 -4.58 -6.50 7.81
CA ASP A 171 -5.41 -5.61 6.99
C ASP A 171 -5.77 -6.23 5.61
N ILE A 172 -4.84 -6.98 5.01
CA ILE A 172 -5.06 -7.73 3.77
C ILE A 172 -5.97 -8.94 3.99
N GLU A 173 -5.92 -9.61 5.13
CA GLU A 173 -6.66 -10.87 5.36
C GLU A 173 -8.07 -10.64 5.92
N THR A 174 -8.33 -9.51 6.58
CA THR A 174 -9.64 -9.25 7.22
C THR A 174 -10.58 -8.37 6.36
N PRO A 175 -11.75 -8.87 5.92
CA PRO A 175 -12.66 -8.16 4.99
C PRO A 175 -13.18 -6.82 5.49
N THR A 176 -13.26 -6.66 6.81
CA THR A 176 -13.39 -5.38 7.47
C THR A 176 -12.02 -4.95 7.98
N LEU A 177 -11.65 -3.69 7.73
CA LEU A 177 -10.52 -3.04 8.39
C LEU A 177 -10.84 -2.80 9.87
N THR A 178 -11.19 -3.85 10.62
CA THR A 178 -11.42 -3.77 12.06
C THR A 178 -10.10 -3.44 12.74
N ASN A 179 -10.10 -2.48 13.67
CA ASN A 179 -8.92 -1.97 14.38
C ASN A 179 -7.96 -1.09 13.57
N ARG A 180 -8.40 -0.44 12.48
CA ARG A 180 -7.60 0.67 11.95
C ARG A 180 -7.78 1.90 12.80
N TYR A 181 -6.68 2.59 13.06
CA TYR A 181 -6.71 3.92 13.64
C TYR A 181 -6.25 4.93 12.60
N LEU A 182 -6.93 6.07 12.47
CA LEU A 182 -6.31 7.25 11.91
C LEU A 182 -5.09 7.55 12.74
N LEU A 183 -3.94 7.68 12.09
CA LEU A 183 -2.72 8.08 12.77
C LEU A 183 -2.62 9.61 12.80
N HIS A 184 -1.92 10.13 13.81
CA HIS A 184 -1.59 11.54 13.99
C HIS A 184 -0.13 11.68 14.42
N LEU A 185 0.67 12.43 13.65
CA LEU A 185 2.02 12.82 14.06
C LEU A 185 1.90 13.99 15.03
N VAL A 186 2.31 13.79 16.28
CA VAL A 186 2.27 14.81 17.33
C VAL A 186 3.17 15.98 16.94
N VAL A 187 2.60 17.18 16.93
CA VAL A 187 3.28 18.44 16.65
C VAL A 187 3.22 19.36 17.87
N LYS A 188 3.99 20.46 17.83
CA LYS A 188 4.00 21.45 18.91
C LYS A 188 2.58 21.97 19.19
N GLY A 189 2.14 21.83 20.43
CA GLY A 189 0.81 22.28 20.90
C GLY A 189 -0.25 21.18 20.96
N ASP A 190 0.03 19.97 20.48
CA ASP A 190 -0.87 18.84 20.67
C ASP A 190 -0.92 18.40 22.14
N THR A 191 -2.12 18.03 22.58
CA THR A 191 -2.37 17.33 23.84
C THR A 191 -3.29 16.15 23.55
N LEU A 192 -3.31 15.12 24.39
CA LEU A 192 -4.30 14.05 24.22
C LEU A 192 -5.73 14.59 24.19
N TRP A 193 -6.01 15.64 24.97
CA TRP A 193 -7.32 16.28 24.98
C TRP A 193 -7.67 16.94 23.63
N SER A 194 -6.76 17.72 23.05
CA SER A 194 -7.01 18.39 21.76
C SER A 194 -7.18 17.37 20.63
N LEU A 195 -6.39 16.30 20.64
CA LEU A 195 -6.48 15.20 19.68
C LEU A 195 -7.78 14.40 19.84
N ALA A 196 -8.17 14.10 21.08
CA ALA A 196 -9.41 13.39 21.39
C ALA A 196 -10.62 14.17 20.88
N ARG A 197 -10.68 15.47 21.18
CA ARG A 197 -11.75 16.37 20.73
C ARG A 197 -11.81 16.48 19.21
N LYS A 198 -10.67 16.66 18.54
CA LYS A 198 -10.58 16.76 17.08
C LYS A 198 -11.08 15.50 16.38
N ASN A 199 -10.81 14.34 16.96
CA ASN A 199 -11.14 13.05 16.36
C ASN A 199 -12.46 12.45 16.85
N GLN A 200 -13.16 13.14 17.76
CA GLN A 200 -14.42 12.70 18.37
C GLN A 200 -14.28 11.37 19.14
N VAL A 201 -13.23 11.24 19.94
CA VAL A 201 -12.93 10.05 20.77
C VAL A 201 -12.61 10.49 22.20
N SER A 202 -12.51 9.55 23.14
CA SER A 202 -12.08 9.87 24.51
C SER A 202 -10.55 9.86 24.65
N VAL A 203 -10.02 10.58 25.64
CA VAL A 203 -8.59 10.49 26.01
C VAL A 203 -8.23 9.06 26.45
N ALA A 204 -9.15 8.38 27.15
CA ALA A 204 -8.97 6.98 27.56
C ALA A 204 -8.80 6.04 26.36
N ASP A 205 -9.59 6.25 25.30
CA ASP A 205 -9.44 5.52 24.04
C ASP A 205 -8.08 5.78 23.39
N LEU A 206 -7.66 7.04 23.28
CA LEU A 206 -6.33 7.38 22.76
C LEU A 206 -5.21 6.68 23.52
N LYS A 207 -5.27 6.69 24.86
CA LYS A 207 -4.28 6.04 25.70
C LYS A 207 -4.28 4.52 25.48
N ARG A 208 -5.46 3.90 25.46
CA ARG A 208 -5.62 2.47 25.22
C ARG A 208 -5.06 2.06 23.85
N TRP A 209 -5.37 2.80 22.80
CA TRP A 209 -4.94 2.47 21.44
C TRP A 209 -3.42 2.56 21.26
N ASN A 210 -2.79 3.48 21.99
CA ASN A 210 -1.36 3.78 21.93
C ASN A 210 -0.54 3.21 23.09
N SER A 211 -1.14 2.39 23.95
CA SER A 211 -0.51 1.83 25.14
C SER A 211 0.14 2.88 26.05
N LEU A 212 -0.48 4.06 26.19
CA LEU A 212 0.02 5.16 27.03
C LEU A 212 -0.45 5.01 28.47
N SER A 213 0.48 5.04 29.43
CA SER A 213 0.16 5.06 30.86
C SER A 213 -0.16 6.46 31.39
N SER A 214 0.38 7.51 30.76
CA SER A 214 0.18 8.92 31.13
C SER A 214 -0.36 9.75 29.97
N ASP A 215 -0.61 11.03 30.24
CA ASP A 215 -1.10 11.98 29.23
C ASP A 215 0.06 12.68 28.49
N PHE A 216 1.30 12.29 28.79
CA PHE A 216 2.50 12.85 28.19
C PHE A 216 2.74 12.25 26.81
N ILE A 217 2.88 13.12 25.81
CA ILE A 217 3.14 12.77 24.41
C ILE A 217 4.31 13.61 23.88
N LEU A 218 5.12 13.02 23.01
CA LEU A 218 6.33 13.66 22.47
C LEU A 218 6.07 14.20 21.07
N ILE A 219 6.60 15.40 20.77
CA ILE A 219 6.63 15.90 19.40
C ILE A 219 7.38 14.88 18.52
N GLY A 220 6.80 14.57 17.36
CA GLY A 220 7.29 13.53 16.46
C GLY A 220 6.77 12.11 16.75
N GLN A 221 6.04 11.91 17.85
CA GLN A 221 5.38 10.63 18.13
C GLN A 221 4.19 10.41 17.18
N ILE A 222 4.02 9.21 16.65
CA ILE A 222 2.81 8.85 15.89
C ILE A 222 1.80 8.22 16.84
N LEU A 223 0.59 8.78 16.89
CA LEU A 223 -0.52 8.31 17.71
C LEU A 223 -1.69 7.82 16.86
N LYS A 224 -2.27 6.70 17.26
CA LYS A 224 -3.59 6.21 16.85
C LYS A 224 -4.66 7.10 17.47
N VAL A 225 -5.37 7.87 16.65
CA VAL A 225 -6.32 8.89 17.11
C VAL A 225 -7.79 8.66 16.79
N LYS A 226 -8.13 7.70 15.93
CA LYS A 226 -9.53 7.38 15.67
C LYS A 226 -9.71 5.99 15.08
N ALA A 227 -10.51 5.12 15.68
CA ALA A 227 -10.89 3.87 15.04
C ALA A 227 -11.68 4.15 13.72
N LEU A 228 -11.32 3.47 12.63
CA LEU A 228 -11.95 3.56 11.31
C LEU A 228 -12.94 2.41 11.07
#